data_AF-A0A9D1H3C6-F1
#
_entry.id   AF-A0A9D1H3C6-F1
#
_cell.length_a   1.000
_cell.length_b   1.000
_cell.length_c   1.000
_cell.angle_alpha   90.00
_cell.angle_beta   90.00
_cell.angle_gamma   90.00
#
_symmetry.space_group_name_H-M   'P 1'
#
loop_
_entity.id
_entity.type
_entity.pdbx_description
1 polymer ?
#
loop_
_entity_poly.entity_id
_entity_poly.type
_entity_poly.pdbx_seq_one_letter_code
_entity_poly.pdbx_strand_id
1 'polypeptide(L)'
;SKFDQWLERKFGDKIKDIVIYVSIVISLALSIGLFIVLPTALTRLVEAIPGLQPITQAHTFTSVFEGVIRMAIFLGYMALVAQMKEIKRVFEYHGAEHKTIACYEAGDELKPENVKKYTRFHPRCGTSFLLFVMIISIILFAFLPKTGVVLRVVMRLALLPVVAGLSYEVIKWAGRSKNPVVRILSKPGLWLQRLTTREPDETQIEVAIASMEPCIPENRDDDRW
;
A
#
# COMPACT_ATOMS: atom_id res chain seq x y z
N SER A 1 17.86 -10.43 -16.55
CA SER A 1 16.91 -11.01 -17.54
C SER A 1 17.66 -11.51 -18.77
N LYS A 2 17.08 -12.44 -19.57
CA LYS A 2 17.61 -12.82 -20.89
C LYS A 2 17.74 -11.61 -21.83
N PHE A 3 16.88 -10.61 -21.65
CA PHE A 3 16.92 -9.33 -22.37
C PHE A 3 18.15 -8.50 -22.00
N ASP A 4 18.49 -8.39 -20.71
CA ASP A 4 19.64 -7.62 -20.25
C ASP A 4 20.97 -8.20 -20.74
N GLN A 5 21.09 -9.54 -20.74
CA GLN A 5 22.26 -10.24 -21.26
C GLN A 5 22.39 -10.10 -22.78
N TRP A 6 21.26 -9.99 -23.50
CA TRP A 6 21.26 -9.73 -24.93
C TRP A 6 21.66 -8.27 -25.25
N LEU A 7 21.16 -7.31 -24.47
CA LEU A 7 21.54 -5.90 -24.57
C LEU A 7 23.05 -5.72 -24.33
N GLU A 8 23.58 -6.34 -23.27
CA GLU A 8 25.01 -6.33 -22.95
C GLU A 8 25.89 -6.78 -24.12
N ARG A 9 25.56 -7.95 -24.68
CA ARG A 9 26.34 -8.56 -25.76
C ARG A 9 26.32 -7.74 -27.04
N LYS A 10 25.23 -7.02 -27.30
CA LYS A 10 25.03 -6.32 -28.57
C LYS A 10 25.44 -4.85 -28.52
N PHE A 11 25.40 -4.24 -27.34
CA PHE A 11 25.44 -2.78 -27.18
C PHE A 11 26.37 -2.30 -26.06
N GLY A 12 26.94 -3.21 -25.25
CA GLY A 12 27.86 -2.89 -24.16
C GLY A 12 27.19 -2.31 -22.91
N ASP A 13 27.98 -2.09 -21.86
CA ASP A 13 27.48 -1.67 -20.54
C ASP A 13 26.81 -0.29 -20.55
N LYS A 14 27.30 0.65 -21.38
CA LYS A 14 26.75 2.01 -21.47
C LYS A 14 25.28 2.04 -21.88
N ILE A 15 24.82 1.07 -22.68
CA ILE A 15 23.42 1.01 -23.11
C ILE A 15 22.51 0.44 -22.02
N LYS A 16 23.01 -0.42 -21.12
CA LYS A 16 22.25 -0.83 -19.93
C LYS A 16 21.96 0.35 -19.03
N ASP A 17 22.96 1.18 -18.76
CA ASP A 17 22.81 2.38 -17.93
C ASP A 17 21.75 3.31 -18.52
N ILE A 18 21.82 3.56 -19.82
CA ILE A 18 20.81 4.38 -20.53
C ILE A 18 19.41 3.77 -20.37
N VAL A 19 19.25 2.46 -20.56
CA VAL A 19 17.96 1.77 -20.40
C VAL A 19 17.43 1.91 -18.96
N ILE A 20 18.29 1.81 -17.95
CA ILE A 20 17.90 1.99 -16.54
C ILE A 20 17.43 3.43 -16.31
N TYR A 21 18.21 4.44 -16.71
CA TYR A 21 17.83 5.85 -16.54
C TYR A 21 16.53 6.19 -17.27
N VAL A 22 16.36 5.71 -18.50
CA VAL A 22 15.12 5.90 -19.26
C VAL A 22 13.94 5.24 -18.54
N SER A 23 14.11 4.02 -18.00
CA SER A 23 13.06 3.33 -17.24
C SER A 23 12.67 4.09 -15.98
N ILE A 24 13.65 4.65 -15.26
CA ILE A 24 13.40 5.51 -14.08
C ILE A 24 12.61 6.75 -14.49
N VAL A 25 13.00 7.44 -15.56
CA VAL A 25 12.29 8.64 -16.03
C VAL A 25 10.84 8.31 -16.43
N ILE A 26 10.64 7.22 -17.20
CA ILE A 26 9.31 6.78 -17.62
C ILE A 26 8.45 6.40 -16.41
N SER A 27 8.98 5.61 -15.47
CA SER A 27 8.24 5.20 -14.27
C SER A 27 7.86 6.40 -13.39
N LEU A 28 8.74 7.38 -13.22
CA LEU A 28 8.46 8.60 -12.49
C LEU A 28 7.38 9.43 -13.18
N ALA A 29 7.49 9.61 -14.51
CA ALA A 29 6.50 10.33 -15.30
C ALA A 29 5.12 9.67 -15.22
N LEU A 30 5.07 8.33 -15.34
CA LEU A 30 3.83 7.56 -15.18
C LEU A 30 3.24 7.68 -13.77
N SER A 31 4.08 7.64 -12.73
CA SER A 31 3.64 7.79 -11.34
C SER A 31 3.03 9.18 -11.09
N ILE A 32 3.71 10.25 -11.52
CA ILE A 32 3.19 11.63 -11.44
C ILE A 32 1.89 11.76 -12.25
N GLY A 33 1.88 11.22 -13.48
CA GLY A 33 0.72 11.20 -14.35
C GLY A 33 -0.49 10.54 -13.69
N LEU A 34 -0.31 9.33 -13.15
CA LEU A 34 -1.39 8.51 -12.62
C LEU A 34 -1.88 8.96 -11.24
N PHE A 35 -0.99 9.36 -10.34
CA PHE A 35 -1.34 9.63 -8.94
C PHE A 35 -1.46 11.12 -8.58
N ILE A 36 -1.02 12.04 -9.45
CA ILE A 36 -1.08 13.49 -9.20
C ILE A 36 -1.90 14.19 -10.28
N VAL A 37 -1.51 14.03 -11.55
CA VAL A 37 -2.13 14.75 -12.67
C VAL A 37 -3.53 14.23 -12.95
N LEU A 38 -3.70 12.92 -13.10
CA LEU A 38 -4.97 12.30 -13.45
C LEU A 38 -6.09 12.56 -12.42
N PRO A 39 -5.90 12.39 -11.09
CA PRO A 39 -6.95 12.70 -10.12
C PRO A 39 -7.38 14.16 -10.17
N THR A 40 -6.41 15.07 -10.33
CA THR A 40 -6.67 16.51 -10.44
C THR A 40 -7.44 16.84 -11.71
N ALA A 41 -7.05 16.26 -12.85
CA ALA A 41 -7.72 16.45 -14.12
C ALA A 41 -9.18 15.94 -14.08
N LEU A 42 -9.41 14.73 -13.53
CA LEU A 42 -10.75 14.16 -13.37
C LEU A 42 -11.63 15.03 -12.45
N THR A 43 -11.06 15.55 -11.36
CA THR A 43 -11.78 16.48 -10.47
C THR A 43 -12.21 17.75 -11.20
N ARG A 44 -11.31 18.35 -11.98
CA ARG A 44 -11.62 19.55 -12.80
C ARG A 44 -12.67 19.28 -13.88
N LEU A 45 -12.66 18.10 -14.50
CA LEU A 45 -13.68 17.73 -15.47
C LEU A 45 -15.08 17.68 -14.83
N VAL A 46 -15.20 17.17 -13.60
CA VAL A 46 -16.46 17.15 -12.86
C VAL A 46 -16.89 18.55 -12.42
N GLU A 47 -15.95 19.41 -12.02
CA GLU A 47 -16.22 20.83 -11.72
C GLU A 47 -16.76 21.60 -12.94
N ALA A 48 -16.36 21.21 -14.16
CA ALA A 48 -16.78 21.85 -15.40
C ALA A 48 -18.19 21.44 -15.88
N ILE A 49 -18.80 20.40 -15.30
CA ILE A 49 -20.13 19.92 -15.72
C ILE A 49 -21.21 20.94 -15.32
N PRO A 50 -21.99 21.50 -16.27
CA PRO A 50 -23.14 22.34 -15.98
C PRO A 50 -24.19 21.61 -15.11
N GLY A 51 -24.59 22.21 -13.99
CA GLY A 51 -25.55 21.66 -13.04
C GLY A 51 -24.94 21.13 -11.73
N LEU A 52 -23.63 20.85 -11.68
CA LEU A 52 -22.94 20.38 -10.47
C LEU A 52 -22.22 21.49 -9.69
N GLN A 53 -22.18 22.72 -10.23
CA GLN A 53 -21.49 23.88 -9.64
C GLN A 53 -21.83 24.15 -8.17
N PRO A 54 -23.11 24.07 -7.72
CA PRO A 54 -23.44 24.36 -6.32
C PRO A 54 -22.76 23.38 -5.34
N ILE A 55 -22.56 22.13 -5.76
CA ILE A 55 -21.97 21.06 -4.96
C ILE A 55 -20.45 21.11 -5.05
N THR A 56 -19.91 21.39 -6.23
CA THR A 56 -18.45 21.47 -6.46
C THR A 56 -17.80 22.75 -5.93
N GLN A 57 -18.58 23.79 -5.61
CA GLN A 57 -18.07 24.99 -4.94
C GLN A 57 -17.59 24.72 -3.51
N ALA A 58 -18.14 23.70 -2.84
CA ALA A 58 -17.69 23.32 -1.51
C ALA A 58 -16.30 22.68 -1.57
N HIS A 59 -15.32 23.31 -0.90
CA HIS A 59 -13.94 22.79 -0.82
C HIS A 59 -13.88 21.37 -0.23
N THR A 60 -14.73 21.09 0.76
CA THR A 60 -14.83 19.77 1.37
C THR A 60 -15.26 18.72 0.36
N PHE A 61 -16.24 19.03 -0.49
CA PHE A 61 -16.69 18.10 -1.54
C PHE A 61 -15.56 17.80 -2.54
N THR A 62 -14.92 18.83 -3.07
CA THR A 62 -13.84 18.67 -4.07
C THR A 62 -12.62 17.94 -3.51
N SER A 63 -12.26 18.19 -2.25
CA SER A 63 -11.17 17.50 -1.57
C SER A 63 -11.48 16.02 -1.31
N VAL A 64 -12.69 15.72 -0.83
CA VAL A 64 -13.13 14.33 -0.64
C VAL A 64 -13.20 13.61 -1.99
N PHE A 65 -13.75 14.26 -3.01
CA PHE A 65 -13.89 13.68 -4.34
C PHE A 65 -12.54 13.38 -5.00
N GLU A 66 -11.58 14.31 -4.96
CA GLU A 66 -10.20 14.07 -5.43
C GLU A 66 -9.57 12.89 -4.67
N GLY A 67 -9.79 12.85 -3.36
CA GLY A 67 -9.38 11.77 -2.48
C GLY A 67 -9.93 10.39 -2.88
N VAL A 68 -11.23 10.32 -3.13
CA VAL A 68 -11.92 9.09 -3.57
C VAL A 68 -11.43 8.65 -4.96
N ILE A 69 -11.27 9.58 -5.90
CA ILE A 69 -10.71 9.26 -7.22
C ILE A 69 -9.30 8.67 -7.07
N ARG A 70 -8.45 9.29 -6.24
CA ARG A 70 -7.09 8.81 -5.99
C ARG A 70 -7.10 7.41 -5.37
N MET A 71 -8.01 7.14 -4.44
CA MET A 71 -8.21 5.80 -3.87
C MET A 71 -8.63 4.80 -4.95
N ALA A 72 -9.58 5.16 -5.81
CA ALA A 72 -10.04 4.29 -6.88
C ALA A 72 -8.92 3.98 -7.89
N ILE A 73 -8.12 4.99 -8.27
CA ILE A 73 -6.96 4.80 -9.13
C ILE A 73 -5.92 3.89 -8.47
N PHE A 74 -5.63 4.09 -7.18
CA PHE A 74 -4.71 3.24 -6.45
C PHE A 74 -5.17 1.78 -6.41
N LEU A 75 -6.44 1.53 -6.05
CA LEU A 75 -6.99 0.18 -6.01
C LEU A 75 -7.03 -0.46 -7.41
N GLY A 76 -7.40 0.31 -8.44
CA GLY A 76 -7.41 -0.14 -9.83
C GLY A 76 -6.00 -0.48 -10.32
N TYR A 77 -5.01 0.38 -10.06
CA TYR A 77 -3.61 0.13 -10.36
C TYR A 77 -3.13 -1.15 -9.69
N MET A 78 -3.36 -1.30 -8.37
CA MET A 78 -3.01 -2.50 -7.63
C MET A 78 -3.67 -3.75 -8.24
N ALA A 79 -4.91 -3.64 -8.68
CA ALA A 79 -5.64 -4.77 -9.26
C ALA A 79 -5.05 -5.20 -10.61
N LEU A 80 -4.62 -4.24 -11.43
CA LEU A 80 -3.98 -4.50 -12.71
C LEU A 80 -2.59 -5.12 -12.52
N VAL A 81 -1.74 -4.52 -11.69
CA VAL A 81 -0.37 -5.06 -11.48
C VAL A 81 -0.39 -6.40 -10.77
N ALA A 82 -1.38 -6.67 -9.91
CA ALA A 82 -1.59 -7.98 -9.30
C ALA A 82 -1.81 -9.12 -10.31
N GLN A 83 -2.10 -8.82 -11.57
CA GLN A 83 -2.25 -9.82 -12.62
C GLN A 83 -0.91 -10.22 -13.26
N MET A 84 0.14 -9.40 -13.11
CA MET A 84 1.48 -9.65 -13.64
C MET A 84 2.15 -10.80 -12.89
N LYS A 85 2.82 -11.72 -13.62
CA LYS A 85 3.45 -12.92 -13.04
C LYS A 85 4.46 -12.58 -11.94
N GLU A 86 5.34 -11.62 -12.20
CA GLU A 86 6.37 -11.20 -11.24
C GLU A 86 5.75 -10.63 -9.95
N ILE A 87 4.70 -9.81 -10.08
CA ILE A 87 4.02 -9.22 -8.92
C ILE A 87 3.23 -10.27 -8.14
N LYS A 88 2.63 -11.26 -8.82
CA LYS A 88 2.01 -12.41 -8.15
C LYS A 88 3.02 -13.14 -7.28
N ARG A 89 4.23 -13.39 -7.80
CA ARG A 89 5.32 -14.02 -7.04
C ARG A 89 5.69 -13.21 -5.80
N VAL A 90 5.76 -11.89 -5.91
CA VAL A 90 5.97 -10.99 -4.75
C VAL A 90 4.83 -11.10 -3.74
N PHE A 91 3.58 -11.17 -4.18
CA PHE A 91 2.42 -11.33 -3.30
C PHE A 91 2.33 -12.71 -2.65
N GLU A 92 2.89 -13.76 -3.26
CA GLU A 92 3.06 -15.07 -2.64
C GLU A 92 4.06 -14.98 -1.48
N TYR A 93 5.24 -14.36 -1.67
CA TYR A 93 6.19 -14.12 -0.58
C TYR A 93 5.58 -13.32 0.58
N HIS A 94 4.80 -12.28 0.26
CA HIS A 94 4.05 -11.52 1.27
C HIS A 94 3.01 -12.39 2.00
N GLY A 95 2.38 -13.35 1.30
CA GLY A 95 1.52 -14.35 1.92
C GLY A 95 2.29 -15.29 2.86
N ALA A 96 3.51 -15.70 2.49
CA ALA A 96 4.39 -16.50 3.32
C ALA A 96 4.78 -15.78 4.62
N GLU A 97 5.14 -14.49 4.53
CA GLU A 97 5.41 -13.63 5.68
C GLU A 97 4.22 -13.63 6.66
N HIS A 98 3.02 -13.31 6.16
CA HIS A 98 1.82 -13.25 7.01
C HIS A 98 1.51 -14.58 7.71
N LYS A 99 1.63 -15.69 6.99
CA LYS A 99 1.41 -17.02 7.59
C LYS A 99 2.47 -17.38 8.62
N THR A 100 3.72 -17.01 8.37
CA THR A 100 4.85 -17.28 9.28
C THR A 100 4.70 -16.50 10.57
N ILE A 101 4.36 -15.20 10.47
CA ILE A 101 4.07 -14.35 11.63
C ILE A 101 2.87 -14.92 12.41
N ALA A 102 1.80 -15.32 11.73
CA ALA A 102 0.63 -15.90 12.40
C ALA A 102 0.94 -17.24 13.12
N CYS A 103 1.83 -18.05 12.56
CA CYS A 103 2.33 -19.28 13.19
C CYS A 103 3.12 -18.97 14.47
N TYR A 104 4.05 -18.03 14.38
CA TYR A 104 4.83 -17.55 15.52
C TYR A 104 3.94 -17.00 16.65
N GLU A 105 2.95 -16.17 16.29
CA GLU A 105 2.03 -15.55 17.27
C GLU A 105 1.09 -16.54 17.95
N ALA A 106 0.78 -17.65 17.27
CA ALA A 106 0.04 -18.76 17.85
C ALA A 106 0.91 -19.61 18.79
N GLY A 107 2.23 -19.43 18.78
CA GLY A 107 3.18 -20.20 19.58
C GLY A 107 3.53 -21.57 18.99
N ASP A 108 3.16 -21.82 17.73
CA ASP A 108 3.48 -23.07 17.03
C ASP A 108 4.94 -23.06 16.55
N GLU A 109 5.50 -24.25 16.38
CA GLU A 109 6.86 -24.40 15.85
C GLU A 109 6.91 -23.95 14.38
N LEU A 110 7.90 -23.12 14.03
CA LEU A 110 8.13 -22.58 12.69
C LEU A 110 8.61 -23.66 11.71
N LYS A 111 7.69 -24.54 11.32
CA LYS A 111 7.88 -25.55 10.28
C LYS A 111 6.95 -25.28 9.11
N PRO A 112 7.34 -25.56 7.85
CA PRO A 112 6.49 -25.33 6.68
C PRO A 112 5.09 -25.95 6.82
N GLU A 113 5.00 -27.15 7.40
CA GLU A 113 3.74 -27.86 7.64
C GLU A 113 2.77 -27.11 8.58
N ASN A 114 3.31 -26.43 9.60
CA ASN A 114 2.50 -25.63 10.52
C ASN A 114 2.12 -24.30 9.89
N VAL A 115 3.07 -23.60 9.28
CA VAL A 115 2.85 -22.30 8.65
C VAL A 115 1.75 -22.37 7.58
N LYS A 116 1.71 -23.45 6.78
CA LYS A 116 0.68 -23.65 5.73
C LYS A 116 -0.76 -23.52 6.25
N LYS A 117 -1.03 -23.87 7.52
CA LYS A 117 -2.36 -23.88 8.15
C LYS A 117 -2.91 -22.48 8.44
N TYR A 118 -2.04 -21.48 8.55
CA TYR A 118 -2.42 -20.13 8.95
C TYR A 118 -2.96 -19.29 7.79
N THR A 119 -3.66 -18.21 8.13
CA THR A 119 -4.22 -17.28 7.14
C THR A 119 -3.17 -16.31 6.63
N ARG A 120 -3.27 -15.94 5.35
CA ARG A 120 -2.49 -14.84 4.74
C ARG A 120 -3.07 -13.44 5.01
N PHE A 121 -4.07 -13.33 5.90
CA PHE A 121 -4.73 -12.06 6.22
C PHE A 121 -4.37 -11.62 7.64
N HIS A 122 -3.58 -10.55 7.75
CA HIS A 122 -3.03 -10.10 9.02
C HIS A 122 -3.48 -8.66 9.34
N PRO A 123 -4.07 -8.38 10.51
CA PRO A 123 -4.62 -7.05 10.82
C PRO A 123 -3.54 -5.95 10.92
N ARG A 124 -2.28 -6.33 11.14
CA ARG A 124 -1.15 -5.39 11.29
C ARG A 124 -0.29 -5.21 10.03
N CYS A 125 -0.80 -5.60 8.86
CA CYS A 125 -0.04 -5.51 7.61
C CYS A 125 0.16 -4.05 7.14
N GLY A 126 1.35 -3.73 6.63
CA GLY A 126 1.68 -2.44 6.03
C GLY A 126 0.78 -2.05 4.84
N THR A 127 0.22 -3.01 4.09
CA THR A 127 -0.77 -2.69 3.04
C THR A 127 -2.07 -2.14 3.62
N SER A 128 -2.50 -2.62 4.78
CA SER A 128 -3.64 -2.06 5.51
C SER A 128 -3.29 -0.68 6.09
N PHE A 129 -2.06 -0.48 6.55
CA PHE A 129 -1.56 0.83 6.97
C PHE A 129 -1.65 1.87 5.83
N LEU A 130 -1.20 1.54 4.62
CA LEU A 130 -1.30 2.44 3.47
C LEU A 130 -2.76 2.85 3.18
N LEU A 131 -3.71 1.91 3.29
CA LEU A 131 -5.12 2.23 3.12
C LEU A 131 -5.64 3.18 4.21
N PHE A 132 -5.24 2.98 5.47
CA PHE A 132 -5.60 3.91 6.55
C PHE A 132 -4.97 5.29 6.36
N VAL A 133 -3.72 5.37 5.92
CA VAL A 133 -3.05 6.62 5.54
C VAL A 133 -3.86 7.37 4.49
N MET A 134 -4.35 6.67 3.45
CA MET A 134 -5.18 7.30 2.42
C MET A 134 -6.51 7.80 2.99
N ILE A 135 -7.25 6.99 3.74
CA ILE A 135 -8.54 7.38 4.32
C ILE A 135 -8.37 8.58 5.26
N ILE A 136 -7.39 8.53 6.16
CA ILE A 136 -7.11 9.60 7.12
C ILE A 136 -6.67 10.87 6.39
N SER A 137 -5.86 10.75 5.33
CA SER A 137 -5.48 11.89 4.49
C SER A 137 -6.71 12.56 3.84
N ILE A 138 -7.66 11.77 3.33
CA ILE A 138 -8.90 12.30 2.74
C ILE A 138 -9.68 13.09 3.78
N ILE A 139 -9.87 12.52 4.96
CA ILE A 139 -10.62 13.16 6.05
C ILE A 139 -9.92 14.45 6.50
N LEU A 140 -8.64 14.39 6.84
CA LEU A 140 -7.89 15.55 7.33
C LEU A 140 -7.82 16.67 6.31
N PHE A 141 -7.51 16.35 5.05
CA PHE A 141 -7.36 17.38 4.02
C PHE A 141 -8.70 17.95 3.53
N ALA A 142 -9.83 17.27 3.77
CA ALA A 142 -11.15 17.81 3.48
C ALA A 142 -11.54 19.02 4.35
N PHE A 143 -10.97 19.11 5.56
CA PHE A 143 -11.18 20.22 6.48
C PHE A 143 -10.15 21.35 6.35
N LEU A 144 -9.09 21.17 5.55
CA LEU A 144 -8.13 22.24 5.31
C LEU A 144 -8.75 23.35 4.45
N PRO A 145 -8.38 24.62 4.67
CA PRO A 145 -8.86 25.72 3.84
C PRO A 145 -8.26 25.64 2.43
N LYS A 146 -9.01 26.16 1.45
CA LYS A 146 -8.52 26.32 0.08
C LYS A 146 -7.45 27.41 0.04
N THR A 147 -6.19 26.99 -0.07
CA THR A 147 -5.05 27.91 -0.20
C THR A 147 -4.41 27.84 -1.59
N GLY A 148 -3.48 28.77 -1.85
CA GLY A 148 -2.57 28.71 -3.00
C GLY A 148 -1.74 27.41 -3.02
N VAL A 149 -1.24 27.06 -4.21
CA VAL A 149 -0.56 25.77 -4.47
C VAL A 149 0.63 25.54 -3.52
N VAL A 150 1.49 26.54 -3.34
CA VAL A 150 2.69 26.43 -2.49
C VAL A 150 2.30 26.15 -1.04
N LEU A 151 1.42 26.98 -0.47
CA LEU A 151 0.97 26.81 0.92
C LEU A 151 0.26 25.47 1.12
N ARG A 152 -0.50 24.99 0.12
CA ARG A 152 -1.15 23.68 0.17
C ARG A 152 -0.12 22.54 0.23
N VAL A 153 0.93 22.61 -0.57
CA VAL A 153 2.02 21.61 -0.54
C VAL A 153 2.72 21.65 0.81
N VAL A 154 3.07 22.83 1.32
CA VAL A 154 3.71 22.99 2.63
C VAL A 154 2.83 22.41 3.75
N MET A 155 1.53 22.71 3.78
CA MET A 155 0.61 22.14 4.76
C MET A 155 0.50 20.62 4.66
N ARG A 156 0.42 20.06 3.44
CA ARG A 156 0.38 18.60 3.24
C ARG A 156 1.65 17.93 3.75
N LEU A 157 2.83 18.51 3.47
CA LEU A 157 4.11 17.99 3.96
C LEU A 157 4.20 18.08 5.49
N ALA A 158 3.81 19.22 6.07
CA ALA A 158 3.82 19.43 7.52
C ALA A 158 2.88 18.47 8.27
N LEU A 159 1.78 18.04 7.63
CA LEU A 159 0.81 17.11 8.21
C LEU A 159 1.15 15.63 7.98
N LEU A 160 2.21 15.29 7.22
CA LEU A 160 2.63 13.90 7.02
C LEU A 160 2.87 13.15 8.35
N PRO A 161 3.56 13.71 9.36
CA PRO A 161 3.74 13.04 10.65
C PRO A 161 2.42 12.79 11.38
N VAL A 162 1.47 13.72 11.27
CA VAL A 162 0.13 13.60 11.89
C VAL A 162 -0.66 12.47 11.23
N VAL A 163 -0.67 12.43 9.90
CA VAL A 163 -1.33 11.35 9.14
C VAL A 163 -0.71 10.00 9.50
N ALA A 164 0.62 9.90 9.52
CA ALA A 164 1.34 8.67 9.82
C ALA A 164 1.07 8.20 11.26
N GLY A 165 1.13 9.12 12.24
CA GLY A 165 0.86 8.83 13.65
C GLY A 165 -0.57 8.36 13.88
N LEU A 166 -1.57 9.04 13.33
CA LEU A 166 -2.97 8.61 13.43
C LEU A 166 -3.19 7.24 12.76
N SER A 167 -2.57 7.02 11.60
CA SER A 167 -2.66 5.73 10.90
C SER A 167 -2.01 4.60 11.70
N TYR A 168 -0.91 4.89 12.40
CA TYR A 168 -0.21 3.94 13.26
C TYR A 168 -1.06 3.55 14.47
N GLU A 169 -1.68 4.52 15.13
CA GLU A 169 -2.58 4.25 16.26
C GLU A 169 -3.81 3.44 15.83
N VAL A 170 -4.37 3.74 14.64
CA VAL A 170 -5.50 2.96 14.09
C VAL A 170 -5.10 1.51 13.81
N ILE A 171 -3.94 1.26 13.18
CA ILE A 171 -3.52 -0.13 12.90
C ILE A 171 -3.11 -0.89 14.17
N LYS A 172 -2.49 -0.21 15.13
CA LYS A 172 -2.16 -0.78 16.45
C LYS A 172 -3.43 -1.15 17.21
N TRP A 173 -4.43 -0.27 17.21
CA TRP A 173 -5.74 -0.55 17.80
C TRP A 173 -6.46 -1.70 17.10
N ALA A 174 -6.38 -1.75 15.77
CA ALA A 174 -6.91 -2.86 14.96
C ALA A 174 -6.28 -4.22 15.31
N GLY A 175 -5.00 -4.26 15.64
CA GLY A 175 -4.29 -5.46 16.08
C GLY A 175 -4.67 -5.93 17.49
N ARG A 176 -4.83 -4.98 18.44
CA ARG A 176 -5.08 -5.28 19.86
C ARG A 176 -6.54 -5.60 20.18
N SER A 177 -7.47 -5.02 19.43
CA SER A 177 -8.87 -5.00 19.82
C SER A 177 -9.66 -6.21 19.33
N LYS A 178 -10.35 -6.88 20.25
CA LYS A 178 -11.35 -7.92 19.94
C LYS A 178 -12.75 -7.34 19.71
N ASN A 179 -12.91 -6.01 19.77
CA ASN A 179 -14.20 -5.35 19.65
C ASN A 179 -14.78 -5.50 18.23
N PRO A 180 -16.06 -5.89 18.07
CA PRO A 180 -16.70 -6.04 16.76
C PRO A 180 -16.67 -4.76 15.90
N VAL A 181 -16.72 -3.58 16.50
CA VAL A 181 -16.62 -2.30 15.78
C VAL A 181 -15.26 -2.14 15.13
N VAL A 182 -14.19 -2.44 15.86
CA VAL A 182 -12.82 -2.37 15.33
C VAL A 182 -12.63 -3.39 14.22
N ARG A 183 -13.15 -4.60 14.41
CA ARG A 183 -13.11 -5.64 13.38
C ARG A 183 -13.79 -5.20 12.08
N ILE A 184 -14.87 -4.43 12.15
CA ILE A 184 -15.53 -3.85 10.95
C ILE A 184 -14.64 -2.78 10.30
N LEU A 185 -14.07 -1.87 11.10
CA LEU A 185 -13.18 -0.82 10.61
C LEU A 185 -11.90 -1.35 9.96
N SER A 186 -11.42 -2.52 10.37
CA SER A 186 -10.24 -3.18 9.78
C SER A 186 -10.55 -3.98 8.50
N LYS A 187 -11.83 -4.25 8.18
CA LYS A 187 -12.20 -5.04 6.98
C LYS A 187 -11.66 -4.47 5.67
N PRO A 188 -11.70 -3.15 5.41
CA PRO A 188 -11.16 -2.61 4.17
C PRO A 188 -9.68 -2.94 3.97
N GLY A 189 -8.88 -2.90 5.04
CA GLY A 189 -7.46 -3.29 5.00
C GLY A 189 -7.29 -4.77 4.67
N LEU A 190 -8.07 -5.65 5.31
CA LEU A 190 -8.05 -7.09 5.02
C LEU A 190 -8.54 -7.41 3.60
N TRP A 191 -9.47 -6.63 3.04
CA TRP A 191 -9.90 -6.78 1.65
C TRP A 191 -8.80 -6.42 0.67
N LEU A 192 -8.02 -5.37 0.95
CA LEU A 192 -6.86 -5.04 0.13
C LEU A 192 -5.84 -6.18 0.11
N GLN A 193 -5.66 -6.88 1.23
CA GLN A 193 -4.78 -8.06 1.28
C GLN A 193 -5.23 -9.19 0.37
N ARG A 194 -6.52 -9.31 0.03
CA ARG A 194 -6.96 -10.29 -0.98
C ARG A 194 -6.33 -10.05 -2.34
N LEU A 195 -6.00 -8.78 -2.63
CA LEU A 195 -5.34 -8.35 -3.84
C LEU A 195 -3.81 -8.44 -3.73
N THR A 196 -3.25 -8.10 -2.56
CA THR A 196 -1.81 -7.94 -2.34
C THR A 196 -1.12 -9.11 -1.64
N THR A 197 -1.83 -10.21 -1.36
CA THR A 197 -1.23 -11.48 -0.94
C THR A 197 -1.72 -12.63 -1.83
N ARG A 198 -0.98 -13.73 -1.86
CA ARG A 198 -1.32 -14.99 -2.54
C ARG A 198 -0.89 -16.17 -1.68
N GLU A 199 -1.37 -17.36 -2.03
CA GLU A 199 -0.94 -18.59 -1.35
C GLU A 199 0.51 -18.90 -1.77
N PRO A 200 1.45 -19.01 -0.82
CA PRO A 200 2.84 -19.32 -1.12
C PRO A 200 3.06 -20.80 -1.38
N ASP A 201 4.14 -21.10 -2.10
CA ASP A 201 4.73 -22.44 -2.12
C ASP A 201 5.59 -22.70 -0.87
N GLU A 202 6.05 -23.94 -0.72
CA GLU A 202 6.85 -24.37 0.42
C GLU A 202 8.22 -23.68 0.50
N THR A 203 8.88 -23.45 -0.63
CA THR A 203 10.18 -22.77 -0.68
C THR A 203 10.07 -21.32 -0.20
N GLN A 204 8.95 -20.65 -0.51
CA GLN A 204 8.69 -19.29 -0.05
C GLN A 204 8.41 -19.25 1.46
N ILE A 205 7.77 -20.28 2.00
CA ILE A 205 7.56 -20.43 3.44
C ILE A 205 8.89 -20.65 4.16
N GLU A 206 9.78 -21.50 3.63
CA GLU A 206 11.12 -21.69 4.19
C GLU A 206 11.92 -20.38 4.22
N VAL A 207 11.87 -19.60 3.15
CA VAL A 207 12.49 -18.27 3.10
C VAL A 207 11.89 -17.32 4.14
N ALA A 208 10.57 -17.34 4.32
CA ALA A 208 9.90 -16.50 5.32
C ALA A 208 10.26 -16.91 6.76
N ILE A 209 10.35 -18.22 7.05
CA ILE A 209 10.81 -18.74 8.35
C ILE A 209 12.25 -18.29 8.61
N ALA A 210 13.16 -18.53 7.67
CA ALA A 210 14.57 -18.16 7.80
C ALA A 210 14.77 -16.64 7.98
N SER A 211 13.87 -15.82 7.43
CA SER A 211 13.87 -14.36 7.61
C SER A 211 13.29 -13.93 8.96
N MET A 212 12.34 -14.70 9.51
CA MET A 212 11.65 -14.41 10.77
C MET A 212 12.48 -14.80 11.99
N GLU A 213 13.12 -15.98 11.98
CA GLU A 213 13.91 -16.50 13.10
C GLU A 213 14.91 -15.50 13.71
N PRO A 214 15.75 -14.77 12.93
CA PRO A 214 16.67 -13.78 13.50
C PRO A 214 15.98 -12.52 14.01
N CYS A 215 14.70 -12.31 13.68
CA CYS A 215 13.90 -11.17 14.13
C CYS A 215 13.13 -11.44 15.43
N ILE A 216 13.11 -12.70 15.91
CA ILE A 216 12.42 -13.06 17.14
C ILE A 216 13.20 -12.49 18.35
N PRO A 217 12.59 -11.65 19.19
CA PRO A 217 13.26 -11.08 20.35
C PRO A 217 13.53 -12.15 21.42
N GLU A 218 14.61 -11.97 22.16
CA GLU A 218 14.96 -12.84 23.30
C GLU A 218 13.83 -12.85 24.35
N ASN A 219 13.21 -11.68 24.56
CA ASN A 219 12.03 -11.54 25.40
C ASN A 219 10.76 -11.50 24.55
N ARG A 220 9.94 -12.55 24.64
CA ARG A 220 8.67 -12.65 23.91
C ARG A 220 7.67 -11.54 24.26
N ASP A 221 7.79 -10.89 25.41
CA ASP A 221 6.93 -9.77 25.77
C ASP A 221 7.20 -8.51 24.93
N ASP A 222 8.39 -8.39 24.31
CA ASP A 222 8.74 -7.26 23.43
C ASP A 222 7.92 -7.28 22.12
N ASP A 223 7.43 -8.46 21.72
CA ASP A 223 6.58 -8.68 20.55
C ASP A 223 5.08 -8.65 20.85
N ARG A 224 4.69 -8.33 22.10
CA ARG A 224 3.28 -8.15 22.45
C ARG A 224 2.80 -6.77 22.02
N TRP A 225 2.34 -6.72 20.77
CA TRP A 225 1.60 -5.58 20.22
C TRP A 225 0.17 -5.62 20.70
#